data_AF-A0A9P1V0Q8-F1
#
_entry.id   AF-A0A9P1V0Q8-F1
#
_cell.length_a   1.000
_cell.length_b   1.000
_cell.length_c   1.000
_cell.angle_alpha   90.00
_cell.angle_beta   90.00
_cell.angle_gamma   90.00
#
_symmetry.space_group_name_H-M   'P 1'
#
loop_
_entity.id
_entity.type
_entity.pdbx_description
1 polymer ?
#
loop_
_entity_poly.entity_id
_entity_poly.type
_entity_poly.pdbx_seq_one_letter_code
_entity_poly.pdbx_strand_id
1 'polypeptide(L)' 'MNLLKRLASRGIAGLCDFVILATIASIVWFLFISESEFRYFKAALSCVGFIIAYAIYYIADKIHDGV' A
#
# COMPACT_ATOMS: atom_id res chain seq x y z
N MET A 1 -1.13 -20.39 -19.22
CA MET A 1 -1.87 -19.73 -18.11
C MET A 1 -1.02 -19.43 -16.87
N ASN A 2 0.00 -20.23 -16.51
CA ASN A 2 0.78 -20.01 -15.27
C ASN A 2 1.75 -18.81 -15.30
N LEU A 3 2.28 -18.44 -16.47
CA LEU A 3 3.23 -17.32 -16.61
C LEU A 3 2.56 -15.95 -16.41
N LEU A 4 1.39 -15.74 -17.04
CA LEU A 4 0.58 -14.53 -16.88
C LEU A 4 0.09 -14.34 -15.43
N LYS A 5 -0.38 -15.40 -14.78
CA LYS A 5 -0.77 -15.37 -13.36
C LYS A 5 0.41 -15.04 -12.43
N ARG A 6 1.60 -15.59 -12.70
CA ARG A 6 2.82 -15.26 -11.94
C ARG A 6 3.28 -13.81 -12.16
N LEU A 7 3.21 -13.30 -13.38
CA LEU A 7 3.55 -11.91 -13.70
C LEU A 7 2.55 -10.93 -13.05
N ALA A 8 1.26 -11.23 -13.11
CA ALA A 8 0.23 -10.44 -12.45
C ALA A 8 0.43 -10.44 -10.91
N SER A 9 0.63 -11.60 -10.29
CA SER A 9 0.88 -11.71 -8.86
C SER A 9 2.12 -10.92 -8.41
N ARG A 10 3.23 -11.01 -9.14
CA ARG A 10 4.45 -10.23 -8.84
C ARG A 10 4.27 -8.73 -9.06
N GLY A 11 3.53 -8.34 -10.10
CA GLY A 11 3.20 -6.93 -10.37
C GLY A 11 2.33 -6.33 -9.27
N ILE A 12 1.34 -7.08 -8.79
CA ILE A 12 0.44 -6.64 -7.72
C ILE A 12 1.19 -6.56 -6.38
N ALA A 13 2.09 -7.51 -6.10
CA ALA A 13 2.95 -7.46 -4.91
C ALA A 13 3.85 -6.19 -4.92
N GLY A 14 4.48 -5.87 -6.05
CA GLY A 14 5.28 -4.65 -6.17
C GLY A 14 4.47 -3.36 -6.01
N LEU A 15 3.22 -3.36 -6.47
CA LEU A 15 2.29 -2.23 -6.28
C LEU A 15 1.91 -2.06 -4.81
N CYS A 16 1.76 -3.17 -4.08
CA CYS A 16 1.52 -3.15 -2.66
C CYS A 16 2.73 -2.59 -1.88
N ASP A 17 3.94 -3.05 -2.20
CA ASP A 17 5.16 -2.55 -1.56
C ASP A 17 5.34 -1.05 -1.79
N PHE A 18 5.02 -0.56 -2.99
CA PHE A 18 5.02 0.87 -3.29
C PHE A 18 4.02 1.65 -2.44
N VAL A 19 2.79 1.15 -2.28
CA VAL A 19 1.76 1.78 -1.43
C VAL A 19 2.21 1.82 0.04
N ILE A 20 2.84 0.77 0.53
CA ILE A 20 3.40 0.72 1.90
C ILE A 20 4.50 1.77 2.06
N LEU A 21 5.44 1.85 1.12
CA LEU A 21 6.52 2.84 1.15
C LEU A 21 5.98 4.28 1.09
N ALA A 22 5.01 4.54 0.21
CA ALA A 22 4.35 5.84 0.11
C ALA A 22 3.61 6.23 1.41
N THR A 23 3.00 5.24 2.07
CA THR A 23 2.33 5.40 3.36
C THR A 23 3.33 5.78 4.45
N ILE A 24 4.43 5.04 4.57
CA ILE A 24 5.50 5.31 5.54
C ILE A 24 6.11 6.70 5.28
N ALA A 25 6.43 7.02 4.02
CA ALA A 25 6.96 8.32 3.65
C ALA A 25 6.00 9.46 4.03
N SER A 26 4.70 9.27 3.83
CA SER A 26 3.67 10.25 4.21
C SER A 26 3.59 10.43 5.72
N ILE A 27 3.63 9.34 6.50
CA ILE A 27 3.65 9.39 7.96
C ILE A 27 4.90 10.13 8.45
N VAL A 28 6.08 9.78 7.93
CA VAL A 28 7.34 10.45 8.29
C VAL A 28 7.29 11.93 7.93
N TRP A 29 6.80 12.27 6.74
CA TRP A 29 6.65 13.65 6.30
C TRP A 29 5.76 14.45 7.26
N PHE A 30 4.58 13.93 7.61
CA PHE A 30 3.68 14.63 8.52
C PHE A 30 4.22 14.72 9.95
N LEU A 31 4.91 13.70 10.45
CA LEU A 31 5.44 13.73 11.83
C LEU A 31 6.65 14.65 11.98
N PHE A 32 7.58 14.64 11.02
CA PHE A 32 8.90 15.25 11.21
C PHE A 32 9.13 16.52 10.38
N ILE A 33 8.42 16.68 9.25
CA ILE A 33 8.70 17.75 8.29
C ILE A 33 7.54 18.76 8.24
N SER A 34 6.29 18.29 8.32
CA SER A 34 5.12 19.15 8.15
C SER A 34 4.91 20.09 9.33
N GLU A 35 4.77 21.39 9.02
CA GLU A 35 4.39 22.43 9.97
C GLU A 35 2.86 22.60 10.12
N SER A 36 2.07 21.71 9.50
CA SER A 36 0.61 21.80 9.58
C SER A 36 0.10 21.63 11.02
N GLU A 37 -0.88 22.45 11.43
CA GLU A 37 -1.55 22.29 12.72
C GLU A 37 -2.17 20.90 12.90
N PHE A 38 -2.67 20.32 11.81
CA PHE A 38 -3.29 18.99 11.77
C PHE A 38 -2.30 17.87 11.42
N ARG A 39 -0.98 18.05 11.61
CA ARG A 39 0.03 17.09 11.17
C ARG A 39 -0.18 15.68 11.72
N TYR A 40 -0.53 15.53 13.00
CA TYR A 40 -0.78 14.22 13.60
C TYR A 40 -2.06 13.56 13.06
N PHE A 41 -3.09 14.36 12.79
CA PHE A 41 -4.33 13.87 12.16
C PHE A 41 -4.06 13.38 10.73
N LYS A 42 -3.26 14.12 9.95
CA LYS A 42 -2.87 13.72 8.59
C LYS A 42 -1.93 12.51 8.57
N ALA A 43 -1.04 12.38 9.55
CA ALA A 43 -0.23 11.18 9.75
C ALA A 43 -1.13 9.97 10.06
N ALA A 44 -2.12 10.11 10.95
CA ALA A 44 -3.08 9.05 11.24
C ALA A 44 -3.94 8.69 10.02
N LEU A 45 -4.36 9.70 9.24
CA LEU A 45 -5.09 9.48 7.99
C LEU A 45 -4.24 8.72 6.94
N SER A 46 -2.93 8.94 6.95
CA SER A 46 -2.01 8.22 6.05
C SER A 46 -2.02 6.71 6.31
N CYS A 47 -2.34 6.26 7.53
CA CYS A 47 -2.49 4.83 7.84
C CYS A 47 -3.57 4.12 7.00
N VAL A 48 -4.51 4.84 6.40
CA VAL A 48 -5.45 4.28 5.40
C VAL A 48 -4.69 3.60 4.25
N GLY A 49 -3.48 4.05 3.93
CA GLY A 49 -2.63 3.40 2.93
C GLY A 49 -2.28 1.95 3.27
N PHE A 50 -2.18 1.56 4.56
CA PHE A 50 -2.02 0.15 4.94
C PHE A 50 -3.28 -0.69 4.67
N ILE A 51 -4.47 -0.10 4.82
CA ILE A 51 -5.73 -0.75 4.49
C ILE A 51 -5.82 -0.98 2.98
N ILE A 52 -5.39 0.01 2.19
CA ILE A 52 -5.32 -0.11 0.72
C ILE A 52 -4.32 -1.21 0.33
N ALA A 53 -3.13 -1.23 0.93
CA ALA A 53 -2.14 -2.28 0.73
C ALA A 53 -2.70 -3.68 1.04
N TYR A 54 -3.42 -3.84 2.15
CA TYR A 54 -4.09 -5.09 2.48
C TYR A 54 -5.12 -5.50 1.41
N ALA A 55 -5.95 -4.57 0.93
CA ALA A 55 -6.92 -4.85 -0.13
C ALA A 55 -6.23 -5.29 -1.44
N ILE A 56 -5.10 -4.67 -1.79
CA ILE A 56 -4.30 -5.05 -2.95
C ILE A 56 -3.76 -6.47 -2.79
N TYR A 57 -3.20 -6.82 -1.63
CA TYR A 57 -2.74 -8.19 -1.34
C TYR A 57 -3.87 -9.20 -1.43
N TYR A 58 -5.03 -8.90 -0.84
CA TYR A 58 -6.19 -9.78 -0.87
C TYR A 58 -6.67 -10.06 -2.30
N ILE A 59 -6.67 -9.04 -3.16
CA ILE A 59 -7.00 -9.20 -4.59
C ILE A 59 -5.90 -10.01 -5.31
N ALA A 60 -4.63 -9.77 -5.01
CA ALA A 60 -3.50 -10.50 -5.58
C ALA A 60 -3.61 -12.00 -5.31
N ASP A 61 -3.95 -12.35 -4.07
CA ASP A 61 -4.05 -13.72 -3.57
C ASP A 61 -5.23 -14.45 -4.24
N LYS A 62 -6.39 -13.80 -4.29
CA LYS A 62 -7.58 -14.28 -5.05
C LYS A 62 -7.27 -14.60 -6.51
N ILE A 63 -6.51 -13.72 -7.19
CA ILE A 63 -6.13 -13.90 -8.60
C ILE A 63 -5.11 -15.04 -8.75
N HIS A 64 -4.20 -15.20 -7.78
CA HIS A 64 -3.19 -16.25 -7.79
C HIS A 64 -3.81 -17.64 -7.64
N ASP A 65 -4.68 -17.80 -6.65
CA ASP A 65 -5.35 -19.07 -6.33
C ASP A 65 -6.41 -19.46 -7.37
N GLY A 66 -6.80 -18.54 -8.24
CA GLY A 66 -7.59 -18.85 -9.43
C GLY A 66 -9.06 -19.15 -9.17
N VAL A 67 -9.64 -18.51 -8.14
CA VAL A 67 -11.10 -18.39 -7.96
C VAL A 67 -11.64 -17.37 -8.96
#